data_AF-A0A6B3CVU8-F1
#
_entry.id   AF-A0A6B3CVU8-F1
#
_cell.length_a   1.000
_cell.length_b   1.000
_cell.length_c   1.000
_cell.angle_alpha   90.00
_cell.angle_beta   90.00
_cell.angle_gamma   90.00
#
_symmetry.space_group_name_H-M   'P 1'
#
loop_
_entity.id
_entity.type
_entity.pdbx_description
1 polymer ?
#
loop_
_entity_poly.entity_id
_entity_poly.type
_entity_poly.pdbx_seq_one_letter_code
_entity_poly.pdbx_strand_id
1 'polypeptide(L)' 'QQVDLLADLLTPLLPEGPALYPEGDLTDEPEQVMVAELIREAALEGVRDELPHSIAVVVEEMLPREDRPADKPLLDIHA' A
#
# COMPACT_ATOMS: atom_id res chain seq x y z
N GLN A 1 -15.09 7.02 13.09
CA GLN A 1 -15.86 8.23 13.49
C GLN A 1 -14.92 9.12 14.30
N GLN A 2 -15.01 10.46 14.21
CA GLN A 2 -14.10 11.47 14.81
C GLN A 2 -12.79 11.79 14.07
N VAL A 3 -12.65 11.40 12.80
CA VAL A 3 -11.45 11.75 12.01
C VAL A 3 -11.33 13.28 11.85
N ASP A 4 -12.45 13.96 11.61
CA ASP A 4 -12.47 15.43 11.45
C ASP A 4 -12.03 16.15 12.73
N LEU A 5 -12.55 15.73 13.89
CA LEU A 5 -12.14 16.30 15.19
C LEU A 5 -10.64 16.09 15.45
N LEU A 6 -10.11 14.91 15.08
CA LEU A 6 -8.68 14.65 15.22
C LEU A 6 -7.85 15.58 14.32
N ALA A 7 -8.27 15.78 13.06
CA ALA A 7 -7.59 16.69 12.15
C ALA A 7 -7.56 18.13 12.70
N ASP A 8 -8.71 18.63 13.20
CA ASP A 8 -8.83 19.97 13.79
C ASP A 8 -7.92 20.19 15.01
N LEU A 9 -7.64 19.12 15.77
CA LEU A 9 -6.74 19.17 16.93
C LEU A 9 -5.27 19.10 16.54
N LEU A 10 -4.92 18.36 15.48
CA LEU A 10 -3.53 18.15 15.05
C LEU A 10 -3.00 19.31 14.20
N THR A 11 -3.79 19.84 13.27
CA THR A 11 -3.34 20.89 12.34
C THR A 11 -2.75 22.13 13.04
N PRO A 12 -3.31 22.67 14.14
CA PRO A 12 -2.75 23.83 14.84
C PRO A 12 -1.41 23.57 15.55
N LEU A 13 -1.02 22.30 15.72
CA LEU A 13 0.23 21.90 16.39
C LEU A 13 1.40 21.74 15.40
N LEU A 14 1.13 21.76 14.10
CA LEU A 14 2.15 21.62 13.06
C LEU A 14 2.95 22.93 12.91
N PRO A 15 4.27 22.85 12.69
CA PRO A 15 5.06 24.04 12.36
C PRO A 15 4.68 24.57 10.98
N GLU A 16 4.77 25.89 10.81
CA GLU A 16 4.66 26.50 9.49
C GLU A 16 5.81 26.05 8.59
N GLY A 17 5.51 25.72 7.33
CA GLY A 17 6.50 25.26 6.37
C GLY A 17 5.92 25.10 4.96
N PRO A 18 6.79 24.95 3.94
CA PRO A 18 6.36 24.66 2.58
C PRO A 18 5.80 23.23 2.47
N ALA A 19 4.97 22.99 1.44
CA ALA A 19 4.64 21.63 1.05
C ALA A 19 5.92 20.93 0.55
N LEU A 20 6.28 19.82 1.20
CA LEU A 20 7.52 19.08 0.90
C LEU A 20 7.33 18.04 -0.22
N TYR A 21 6.10 17.64 -0.49
CA TYR A 21 5.74 16.60 -1.45
C TYR A 21 4.80 17.16 -2.53
N PRO A 22 4.84 16.63 -3.77
CA PRO A 22 3.92 17.02 -4.84
C PRO A 22 2.46 16.76 -4.47
N GLU A 23 1.55 17.55 -5.05
CA GLU A 23 0.12 17.26 -4.96
C GLU A 23 -0.21 15.98 -5.75
N GLY A 24 -0.96 15.08 -5.12
CA GLY A 24 -1.44 13.84 -5.73
C GLY A 24 -0.61 12.60 -5.39
N ASP A 25 0.60 12.76 -4.86
CA ASP A 25 1.38 11.64 -4.33
C ASP A 25 0.79 11.21 -2.98
N LEU A 26 0.30 9.96 -2.92
CA LEU A 26 -0.26 9.38 -1.70
C LEU A 26 0.81 8.83 -0.76
N THR A 27 1.89 8.30 -1.34
CA THR A 27 3.01 7.65 -0.63
C THR A 27 4.27 7.67 -1.53
N ASP A 28 5.45 7.60 -0.93
CA ASP A 28 6.73 7.36 -1.61
C ASP A 28 7.11 5.87 -1.68
N GLU A 29 6.25 4.99 -1.15
CA GLU A 29 6.44 3.54 -1.20
C GLU A 29 6.36 3.00 -2.64
N PRO A 30 7.30 2.12 -3.06
CA PRO A 30 7.22 1.46 -4.36
C PRO A 30 5.96 0.61 -4.52
N GLU A 31 5.40 0.55 -5.73
CA GLU A 31 4.19 -0.23 -6.04
C GLU A 31 4.32 -1.71 -5.64
N GLN A 32 5.51 -2.30 -5.80
CA GLN A 32 5.79 -3.68 -5.40
C GLN A 32 5.57 -3.91 -3.91
N VAL A 33 5.92 -2.92 -3.07
CA VAL A 33 5.75 -2.99 -1.62
C VAL A 33 4.26 -2.91 -1.29
N MET A 34 3.53 -1.96 -1.88
CA MET A 34 2.08 -1.87 -1.69
C MET A 34 1.35 -3.16 -2.09
N VAL A 35 1.73 -3.77 -3.22
CA VAL A 35 1.17 -5.07 -3.66
C VAL A 35 1.55 -6.20 -2.70
N ALA A 36 2.79 -6.23 -2.21
CA ALA A 36 3.22 -7.20 -1.20
C ALA A 36 2.40 -7.07 0.09
N GLU A 37 2.08 -5.85 0.51
CA GLU A 37 1.25 -5.59 1.69
C GLU A 37 -0.18 -6.07 1.54
N LEU A 38 -0.78 -5.95 0.35
CA LEU A 38 -2.10 -6.53 0.05
C LEU A 38 -2.09 -8.06 0.13
N ILE A 39 -1.06 -8.70 -0.42
CA ILE A 39 -0.89 -10.16 -0.33
C ILE A 39 -0.65 -10.56 1.13
N ARG A 40 0.16 -9.78 1.87
CA ARG A 40 0.43 -10.00 3.30
C ARG A 40 -0.86 -9.89 4.11
N GLU A 41 -1.69 -8.88 3.89
CA GLU A 41 -3.00 -8.75 4.54
C GLU A 41 -3.88 -9.98 4.29
N ALA A 42 -3.98 -10.43 3.03
CA ALA A 42 -4.73 -11.63 2.69
C ALA A 42 -4.15 -12.90 3.32
N ALA A 43 -2.82 -13.04 3.38
CA ALA A 43 -2.15 -14.17 4.04
C ALA A 43 -2.30 -14.12 5.57
N LEU A 44 -2.46 -12.93 6.13
CA LEU A 44 -2.72 -12.71 7.55
C LEU A 44 -4.17 -13.04 7.94
N GLU A 45 -5.07 -13.18 6.96
CA GLU A 45 -6.46 -13.54 7.21
C GLU A 45 -6.55 -14.98 7.76
N GLY A 46 -6.91 -15.09 9.04
CA GLY A 46 -7.17 -16.38 9.70
C GLY A 46 -5.96 -17.04 10.37
N VAL A 47 -4.76 -16.49 10.26
CA VAL A 47 -3.60 -16.92 11.06
C VAL A 47 -3.67 -16.36 12.49
N ARG A 48 -3.08 -17.08 13.44
CA ARG A 48 -3.13 -16.76 14.88
C ARG A 48 -1.77 -17.02 15.55
N ASP A 49 -1.72 -16.69 16.83
CA ASP A 49 -0.55 -16.87 17.69
C ASP A 49 0.67 -16.14 17.11
N GLU A 50 1.79 -16.82 16.92
CA GLU A 50 3.04 -16.18 16.44
C GLU A 50 3.10 -16.04 14.92
N LEU A 51 2.22 -16.72 14.17
CA LEU A 51 2.25 -16.74 12.70
C LEU A 51 2.18 -15.35 12.06
N PRO A 52 1.31 -14.41 12.50
CA PRO A 52 1.26 -13.06 11.94
C PRO A 52 2.59 -12.31 11.95
N HIS A 53 3.44 -12.57 12.94
CA HIS A 53 4.73 -11.90 13.08
C HIS A 53 5.83 -12.53 12.22
N SER A 54 5.64 -13.76 11.74
CA SER A 54 6.61 -14.50 10.93
C SER A 54 6.40 -14.40 9.42
N ILE A 55 5.32 -13.75 8.98
CA ILE A 55 4.96 -13.67 7.56
C ILE A 55 5.54 -12.40 6.94
N ALA A 56 6.37 -12.59 5.92
CA ALA A 56 6.85 -11.54 5.02
C ALA A 56 6.52 -11.94 3.58
N VAL A 57 6.18 -10.95 2.75
CA VAL A 57 5.89 -11.13 1.33
C VAL A 57 6.83 -10.24 0.54
N VAL A 58 7.37 -10.75 -0.56
CA VAL A 58 8.24 -10.01 -1.47
C VAL A 58 7.75 -10.27 -2.88
N VAL A 59 7.36 -9.22 -3.60
CA VAL A 59 7.04 -9.35 -5.03
C VAL A 59 8.34 -9.46 -5.82
N GLU A 60 8.58 -10.61 -6.43
CA GLU A 60 9.75 -10.87 -7.27
C GLU A 60 9.57 -10.29 -8.68
N GLU A 61 8.38 -10.46 -9.27
CA GLU A 61 8.08 -10.03 -10.64
C GLU A 61 6.65 -9.50 -10.80
N MET A 62 6.51 -8.48 -11.66
CA MET A 62 5.23 -7.94 -12.12
C MET A 62 5.27 -7.82 -13.64
N LEU A 63 4.55 -8.70 -14.34
CA LEU A 63 4.62 -8.80 -15.80
C LEU A 63 3.25 -8.62 -16.44
N PRO A 64 3.14 -7.96 -17.61
CA PRO A 64 1.92 -7.99 -18.40
C PRO A 64 1.54 -9.43 -18.75
N ARG A 65 0.31 -9.82 -18.43
CA ARG A 65 -0.21 -11.11 -18.84
C ARG A 65 -0.34 -11.17 -20.36
N GLU A 66 0.21 -12.23 -20.94
CA GLU A 66 0.17 -12.49 -22.38
C GLU A 66 -1.28 -12.63 -22.89
N ASP A 67 -1.47 -12.39 -24.19
CA ASP A 67 -2.75 -12.52 -24.90
C ASP A 67 -3.92 -11.65 -24.38
N ARG A 68 -3.62 -10.59 -23.62
CA ARG A 68 -4.63 -9.62 -23.15
C ARG A 68 -4.84 -8.50 -24.18
N PRO A 69 -6.10 -8.11 -24.45
CA PRO A 69 -6.39 -6.91 -25.24
C PRO A 69 -5.80 -5.66 -24.59
N ALA A 70 -5.30 -4.72 -25.41
CA ALA A 70 -4.68 -3.48 -24.92
C ALA A 70 -5.66 -2.58 -24.14
N ASP A 71 -6.96 -2.69 -24.40
CA ASP A 71 -8.02 -1.99 -23.66
C ASP A 71 -8.40 -2.68 -22.33
N LYS A 72 -7.87 -3.88 -22.07
CA LYS A 72 -8.13 -4.68 -20.85
C LYS A 72 -6.87 -5.40 -20.34
N PRO A 73 -5.79 -4.65 -20.05
CA PRO A 73 -4.54 -5.23 -19.59
C PRO A 73 -4.74 -5.95 -18.24
N LEU A 74 -3.91 -6.95 -17.99
CA LEU A 74 -3.75 -7.56 -16.67
C LEU A 74 -2.26 -7.71 -16.40
N LEU A 75 -1.90 -7.67 -15.12
CA LEU A 75 -0.56 -7.98 -14.63
C LEU A 75 -0.58 -9.31 -13.89
N ASP A 76 0.40 -10.15 -14.16
CA ASP A 76 0.73 -11.32 -13.37
C ASP A 76 1.78 -10.92 -12.32
N ILE A 77 1.47 -11.21 -11.06
CA ILE A 77 2.27 -10.86 -9.89
C ILE A 77 2.82 -12.16 -9.30
N HIS A 78 4.14 -12.23 -9.16
CA HIS A 78 4.86 -13.35 -8.54
C HIS A 78 5.42 -12.86 -7.20
N ALA A 79 5.00 -13.50 -6.10
CA ALA A 79 5.31 -13.10 -4.73
C ALA A 79 5.54 -14.31 -3.81
#